data_AF-G5A2F7-F1
#
_entry.id   AF-G5A2F7-F1
#
_cell.length_a   1.000
_cell.length_b   1.000
_cell.length_c   1.000
_cell.angle_alpha   90.00
_cell.angle_beta   90.00
_cell.angle_gamma   90.00
#
_symmetry.space_group_name_H-M   'P 1'
#
loop_
_entity.id
_entity.type
_entity.pdbx_description
1 polymer ?
#
loop_
_entity_poly.entity_id
_entity_poly.type
_entity_poly.pdbx_seq_one_letter_code
_entity_poly.pdbx_strand_id
1 'polypeptide(L)'
;MQQDLPASGMPLLTSKLAVVPANPESEKLTLEDKFQEVYDQGTEATERLEITKARLEKELRRQSESFRDLVKSRNTDIQEEYARMLKELDDQTESLDQEIAKERDMKAERAKRRREEALQKKASKKQHLEAQLKVQLDDFTSEIRQLQEVFATLEKDNENRDNENTMEEEQSPEERRRLEEERAQNEIVDLEQEIVLLKEAQDAIKEKIDKQSLKAQYEEEKQEVLEETAHLKSMVEDLTPQITSNSVRLHSLLRTLAPSPGIGTLMTRLYQQLCNDSPSTPSTELPPTPRKTVDLKAFLNSCPSFEEGNRAIDELKKLQLIHCYESSGIIALAD
;
A
#
# COMPACT_ATOMS: atom_id res chain seq x y z
N MET A 1 -44.05 59.92 45.48
CA MET A 1 -44.47 60.39 44.15
C MET A 1 -45.32 59.30 43.52
N GLN A 2 -46.63 59.52 43.46
CA GLN A 2 -47.55 58.73 42.64
C GLN A 2 -48.26 59.76 41.78
N GLN A 3 -47.86 59.83 40.51
CA GLN A 3 -48.53 60.63 39.49
C GLN A 3 -49.69 59.77 38.98
N ASP A 4 -50.92 60.21 39.21
CA ASP A 4 -52.08 59.67 38.51
C ASP A 4 -52.04 60.10 37.05
N LEU A 5 -52.23 59.14 36.14
CA LEU A 5 -52.25 59.37 34.70
C LEU A 5 -53.47 60.24 34.29
N PRO A 6 -53.33 61.17 33.33
CA PRO A 6 -54.42 62.03 32.89
C PRO A 6 -55.47 61.21 32.11
N ALA A 7 -56.73 61.26 32.57
CA ALA A 7 -57.90 60.61 31.96
C ALA A 7 -58.29 61.15 30.55
N SER A 8 -57.42 61.93 29.90
CA SER A 8 -57.69 62.63 28.65
C SER A 8 -57.43 61.80 27.38
N GLY A 9 -57.04 60.52 27.51
CA GLY A 9 -56.70 59.65 26.37
C GLY A 9 -57.56 58.41 26.21
N MET A 10 -58.59 58.19 27.04
CA MET A 10 -59.44 57.01 26.90
C MET A 10 -60.60 57.28 25.93
N PRO A 11 -60.80 56.44 24.89
CA PRO A 11 -61.88 56.63 23.94
C PRO A 11 -63.22 56.50 24.66
N LEU A 12 -64.03 57.57 24.62
CA LEU A 12 -65.39 57.56 25.14
C LEU A 12 -66.24 56.70 24.19
N LEU A 13 -66.46 55.44 24.54
CA LEU A 13 -67.42 54.57 23.85
C LEU A 13 -68.84 55.12 24.08
N THR A 14 -69.28 56.02 23.20
CA THR A 14 -70.68 56.40 23.13
C THR A 14 -71.42 55.31 22.37
N SER A 15 -72.11 54.42 23.09
CA SER A 15 -72.97 53.42 22.45
C SER A 15 -74.16 54.15 21.81
N LYS A 16 -74.04 54.52 20.54
CA LYS A 16 -75.22 54.76 19.71
C LYS A 16 -75.84 53.40 19.43
N LEU A 17 -76.66 52.94 20.36
CA LEU A 17 -77.58 51.83 20.14
C LEU A 17 -78.53 52.27 19.02
N ALA A 18 -78.20 51.90 17.79
CA ALA A 18 -79.19 51.83 16.73
C ALA A 18 -80.15 50.71 17.15
N VAL A 19 -81.27 51.10 17.76
CA VAL A 19 -82.42 50.22 17.91
C VAL A 19 -82.97 50.00 16.52
N VAL A 20 -82.39 49.02 15.82
CA VAL A 20 -83.02 48.42 14.65
C VAL A 20 -84.27 47.74 15.20
N PRO A 21 -85.49 48.17 14.82
CA PRO A 21 -86.67 47.39 15.15
C PRO A 21 -86.44 45.99 14.58
N ALA A 22 -86.33 45.01 15.48
CA ALA A 22 -86.35 43.62 15.08
C ALA A 22 -87.74 43.37 14.50
N ASN A 23 -87.85 43.48 13.17
CA ASN A 23 -88.96 42.86 12.47
C ASN A 23 -88.90 41.38 12.86
N PRO A 24 -89.90 40.83 13.57
CA PRO A 24 -89.98 39.41 13.82
C PRO A 24 -90.65 38.77 12.60
N GLU A 25 -90.09 39.03 11.43
CA GLU A 25 -90.12 38.05 10.36
C GLU A 25 -88.78 37.32 10.43
N SER A 26 -88.50 36.71 11.59
CA SER A 26 -87.87 35.42 11.49
C SER A 26 -88.90 34.57 10.77
N GLU A 27 -88.70 34.35 9.47
CA GLU A 27 -89.28 33.21 8.80
C GLU A 27 -89.15 32.06 9.79
N LYS A 28 -90.29 31.59 10.30
CA LYS A 28 -90.32 30.41 11.15
C LYS A 28 -90.03 29.26 10.21
N LEU A 29 -88.77 29.14 9.80
CA LEU A 29 -88.21 27.97 9.15
C LEU A 29 -88.71 26.82 9.99
N THR A 30 -89.51 25.99 9.35
CA THR A 30 -90.05 24.81 9.98
C THR A 30 -88.88 23.96 10.45
N LEU A 31 -89.10 23.09 11.43
CA LEU A 31 -88.05 22.18 11.88
C LEU A 31 -87.47 21.39 10.68
N GLU A 32 -88.33 21.09 9.70
CA GLU A 32 -88.01 20.44 8.43
C GLU A 32 -87.04 21.28 7.58
N ASP A 33 -87.26 22.60 7.44
CA ASP A 33 -86.35 23.47 6.68
C ASP A 33 -84.95 23.54 7.31
N LYS A 34 -84.86 23.53 8.65
CA LYS A 34 -83.57 23.49 9.37
C LYS A 34 -82.85 22.15 9.21
N PHE A 35 -83.60 21.05 9.23
CA PHE A 35 -83.03 19.74 8.94
C PHE A 35 -82.53 19.65 7.50
N GLN A 36 -83.29 20.20 6.55
CA GLN A 36 -82.90 20.24 5.15
C GLN A 36 -81.63 21.09 4.94
N GLU A 37 -81.55 22.27 5.56
CA GLU A 37 -80.36 23.12 5.48
C GLU A 37 -79.11 22.42 6.03
N VAL A 38 -79.21 21.76 7.18
CA VAL A 38 -78.08 21.00 7.76
C VAL A 38 -77.72 19.79 6.90
N TYR A 39 -78.70 19.12 6.31
CA TYR A 39 -78.49 18.02 5.39
C TYR A 39 -77.77 18.47 4.11
N ASP A 40 -78.19 19.61 3.54
CA ASP A 40 -77.58 20.21 2.35
C ASP A 40 -76.13 20.65 2.65
N GLN A 41 -75.89 21.30 3.80
CA GLN A 41 -74.54 21.64 4.26
C GLN A 41 -73.65 20.40 4.45
N GLY A 42 -74.20 19.31 5.01
CA GLY A 42 -73.50 18.04 5.15
C GLY A 42 -73.17 17.38 3.82
N THR A 43 -74.09 17.48 2.85
CA THR A 43 -73.91 16.97 1.49
C THR A 43 -72.82 17.77 0.76
N GLU A 44 -72.87 19.10 0.79
CA GLU A 44 -71.82 19.96 0.22
C GLU A 44 -70.44 19.70 0.85
N ALA A 45 -70.38 19.54 2.18
CA ALA A 45 -69.14 19.24 2.87
C ALA A 45 -68.56 17.88 2.44
N THR A 46 -69.43 16.89 2.23
CA THR A 46 -69.04 15.56 1.75
C THR A 46 -68.50 15.63 0.32
N GLU A 47 -69.19 16.32 -0.59
CA GLU A 47 -68.72 16.51 -1.97
C GLU A 47 -67.37 17.23 -2.03
N ARG A 48 -67.15 18.27 -1.21
CA ARG A 48 -65.86 18.95 -1.09
C ARG A 48 -64.75 18.01 -0.61
N LEU A 49 -65.05 17.13 0.36
CA LEU A 49 -64.12 16.12 0.84
C LEU A 49 -63.82 15.06 -0.23
N GLU A 50 -64.80 14.66 -1.03
CA GLU A 50 -64.58 13.71 -2.13
C GLU A 50 -63.67 14.30 -3.22
N ILE A 51 -63.88 15.57 -3.59
CA ILE A 51 -63.04 16.28 -4.57
C ILE A 51 -61.60 16.39 -4.05
N THR A 52 -61.42 16.80 -2.78
CA THR A 52 -60.07 16.93 -2.19
C THR A 52 -59.38 15.59 -2.06
N LYS A 53 -60.09 14.53 -1.66
CA LYS A 53 -59.58 13.15 -1.65
C LYS A 53 -59.12 12.73 -3.04
N ALA A 54 -59.95 12.88 -4.07
CA ALA A 54 -59.59 12.51 -5.44
C ALA A 54 -58.35 13.26 -5.94
N ARG A 55 -58.23 14.56 -5.60
CA ARG A 55 -57.04 15.37 -5.92
C ARG A 55 -55.79 14.86 -5.21
N LEU A 56 -55.88 14.55 -3.92
CA LEU A 56 -54.76 14.02 -3.13
C LEU A 56 -54.33 12.63 -3.61
N GLU A 57 -55.28 11.75 -3.97
CA GLU A 57 -54.95 10.44 -4.55
C GLU A 57 -54.21 10.57 -5.88
N LYS A 58 -54.63 11.51 -6.74
CA LYS A 58 -53.94 11.78 -8.02
C LYS A 58 -52.52 12.28 -7.79
N GLU A 59 -52.33 13.19 -6.84
CA GLU A 59 -51.02 13.73 -6.50
C GLU A 59 -50.11 12.65 -5.87
N LEU A 60 -50.66 11.80 -5.00
CA LEU A 60 -49.92 10.67 -4.43
C LEU A 60 -49.45 9.68 -5.50
N ARG A 61 -50.31 9.35 -6.48
CA ARG A 61 -49.92 8.50 -7.62
C ARG A 61 -48.81 9.14 -8.43
N ARG A 62 -48.94 10.43 -8.77
CA ARG A 62 -47.94 11.20 -9.50
C ARG A 62 -46.58 11.24 -8.78
N GLN A 63 -46.58 11.48 -7.47
CA GLN A 63 -45.35 11.49 -6.67
C GLN A 63 -44.72 10.09 -6.57
N SER A 64 -45.55 9.04 -6.43
CA SER A 64 -45.07 7.65 -6.40
C SER A 64 -44.45 7.22 -7.72
N GLU A 65 -45.03 7.63 -8.85
CA GLU A 65 -44.48 7.41 -10.19
C GLU A 65 -43.16 8.17 -10.37
N SER A 66 -43.13 9.46 -10.03
CA SER A 66 -41.90 10.27 -10.11
C SER A 66 -40.77 9.69 -9.26
N PHE A 67 -41.06 9.19 -8.05
CA PHE A 67 -40.07 8.55 -7.19
C PHE A 67 -39.55 7.25 -7.82
N ARG A 68 -40.43 6.43 -8.37
CA ARG A 68 -40.06 5.19 -9.05
C ARG A 68 -39.15 5.46 -10.24
N ASP A 69 -39.44 6.48 -11.04
CA ASP A 69 -38.63 6.83 -12.20
C ASP A 69 -37.28 7.41 -11.80
N LEU A 70 -37.23 8.23 -10.74
CA LEU A 70 -35.97 8.72 -10.17
C LEU A 70 -35.08 7.58 -9.69
N VAL A 71 -35.65 6.62 -8.94
CA VAL A 71 -34.91 5.44 -8.45
C VAL A 71 -34.42 4.59 -9.62
N LYS A 72 -35.23 4.38 -10.65
CA LYS A 72 -34.81 3.66 -11.86
C LYS A 72 -33.67 4.37 -12.57
N SER A 73 -33.79 5.68 -12.83
CA SER A 73 -32.75 6.48 -13.47
C SER A 73 -31.44 6.37 -12.69
N ARG A 74 -31.48 6.60 -11.38
CA ARG A 74 -30.30 6.52 -10.51
C ARG A 74 -29.68 5.11 -10.51
N ASN A 75 -30.51 4.07 -10.49
CA ASN A 75 -30.00 2.69 -10.56
C ASN A 75 -29.32 2.40 -11.89
N THR A 76 -29.86 2.90 -13.00
CA THR A 76 -29.21 2.80 -14.32
C THR A 76 -27.88 3.55 -14.33
N ASP A 77 -27.84 4.80 -13.84
CA ASP A 77 -26.61 5.59 -13.78
C ASP A 77 -25.53 4.88 -12.95
N ILE A 78 -25.91 4.34 -11.79
CA ILE A 78 -25.00 3.57 -10.92
C ILE A 78 -24.49 2.31 -11.64
N GLN A 79 -25.36 1.58 -12.35
CA GLN A 79 -24.96 0.39 -13.10
C GLN A 79 -24.01 0.74 -14.25
N GLU A 80 -24.23 1.86 -14.93
CA GLU A 80 -23.33 2.34 -15.98
C GLU A 80 -21.96 2.75 -15.44
N GLU A 81 -21.90 3.42 -14.28
CA GLU A 81 -20.63 3.74 -13.61
C GLU A 81 -19.89 2.47 -13.18
N TYR A 82 -20.60 1.48 -12.61
CA TYR A 82 -19.97 0.19 -12.28
C TYR A 82 -19.44 -0.53 -13.52
N ALA A 83 -20.19 -0.54 -14.62
CA ALA A 83 -19.73 -1.13 -15.87
C ALA A 83 -18.50 -0.40 -16.44
N ARG A 84 -18.44 0.94 -16.32
CA ARG A 84 -17.28 1.72 -16.73
C ARG A 84 -16.04 1.42 -15.87
N MET A 85 -16.18 1.36 -14.55
CA MET A 85 -15.05 1.02 -13.67
C MET A 85 -14.55 -0.41 -13.89
N LEU A 86 -15.44 -1.38 -14.11
CA LEU A 86 -15.03 -2.75 -14.42
C LEU A 86 -14.23 -2.81 -15.71
N LYS A 87 -14.68 -2.11 -16.75
CA LYS A 87 -13.96 -2.03 -18.02
C LYS A 87 -12.59 -1.38 -17.85
N GLU A 88 -12.49 -0.31 -17.06
CA GLU A 88 -11.21 0.34 -16.78
C GLU A 88 -10.23 -0.60 -16.06
N LEU A 89 -10.70 -1.42 -15.13
CA LEU A 89 -9.89 -2.46 -14.48
C LEU A 89 -9.45 -3.55 -15.46
N ASP A 90 -10.33 -3.98 -16.37
CA ASP A 90 -9.98 -4.92 -17.43
C ASP A 90 -8.91 -4.34 -18.36
N ASP A 91 -9.06 -3.09 -18.81
CA ASP A 91 -8.09 -2.38 -19.66
C ASP A 91 -6.72 -2.22 -18.96
N GLN A 92 -6.71 -1.93 -17.65
CA GLN A 92 -5.49 -1.88 -16.83
C GLN A 92 -4.83 -3.26 -16.72
N THR A 93 -5.61 -4.32 -16.54
CA THR A 93 -5.11 -5.70 -16.46
C THR A 93 -4.47 -6.12 -17.78
N GLU A 94 -5.14 -5.83 -18.91
CA GLU A 94 -4.59 -6.11 -20.25
C GLU A 94 -3.29 -5.32 -20.51
N SER A 95 -3.22 -4.06 -20.07
CA SER A 95 -2.01 -3.25 -20.20
C SER A 95 -0.84 -3.85 -19.41
N LEU A 96 -1.08 -4.26 -18.16
CA LEU A 96 -0.06 -4.90 -17.31
C LEU A 96 0.40 -6.24 -17.90
N ASP A 97 -0.51 -7.06 -18.41
CA ASP A 97 -0.16 -8.31 -19.07
C ASP A 97 0.74 -8.09 -20.31
N GLN A 98 0.44 -7.05 -21.10
CA GLN A 98 1.28 -6.66 -22.24
C GLN A 98 2.67 -6.18 -21.78
N GLU A 99 2.76 -5.44 -20.68
CA GLU A 99 4.03 -4.96 -20.13
C GLU A 99 4.87 -6.13 -19.58
N ILE A 100 4.25 -7.06 -18.85
CA ILE A 100 4.90 -8.30 -18.38
C ILE A 100 5.41 -9.12 -19.56
N ALA A 101 4.63 -9.25 -20.64
CA ALA A 101 5.06 -9.96 -21.84
C ALA A 101 6.28 -9.28 -22.48
N LYS A 102 6.25 -7.95 -22.63
CA LYS A 102 7.39 -7.17 -23.15
C LYS A 102 8.64 -7.33 -22.29
N GLU A 103 8.52 -7.28 -20.96
CA GLU A 103 9.68 -7.46 -20.08
C GLU A 103 10.25 -8.87 -20.17
N ARG A 104 9.40 -9.89 -20.28
CA ARG A 104 9.84 -11.28 -20.53
C ARG A 104 10.61 -11.41 -21.84
N ASP A 105 10.13 -10.79 -22.91
CA ASP A 105 10.81 -10.79 -24.20
C ASP A 105 12.15 -10.05 -24.14
N MET A 106 12.19 -8.88 -23.51
CA MET A 106 13.44 -8.14 -23.31
C MET A 106 14.44 -8.93 -22.47
N LYS A 107 13.99 -9.62 -21.42
CA LYS A 107 14.84 -10.47 -20.58
C LYS A 107 15.37 -11.67 -21.37
N ALA A 108 14.55 -12.30 -22.21
CA ALA A 108 14.98 -13.38 -23.09
C ALA A 108 16.03 -12.90 -24.10
N GLU A 109 15.82 -11.74 -24.73
CA GLU A 109 16.78 -11.12 -25.65
C GLU A 109 18.09 -10.73 -24.96
N ARG A 110 18.03 -10.15 -23.76
CA ARG A 110 19.24 -9.86 -22.95
C ARG A 110 20.00 -11.15 -22.62
N ALA A 111 19.31 -12.23 -22.26
CA ALA A 111 19.93 -13.52 -21.99
C ALA A 111 20.58 -14.13 -23.25
N LYS A 112 19.93 -13.98 -24.42
CA LYS A 112 20.48 -14.41 -25.70
C LYS A 112 21.75 -13.63 -26.07
N ARG A 113 21.74 -12.29 -25.96
CA ARG A 113 22.92 -11.45 -26.19
C ARG A 113 24.09 -11.83 -25.30
N ARG A 114 23.86 -12.05 -24.01
CA ARG A 114 24.91 -12.52 -23.07
C ARG A 114 25.54 -13.85 -23.52
N ARG A 115 24.74 -14.79 -24.05
CA ARG A 115 25.24 -16.06 -24.58
C ARG A 115 26.07 -15.86 -25.84
N GLU A 116 25.61 -15.00 -26.76
CA GLU A 116 26.34 -14.67 -27.99
C GLU A 116 27.68 -13.99 -27.68
N GLU A 117 27.70 -13.01 -26.78
CA GLU A 117 28.93 -12.35 -26.31
C GLU A 117 29.91 -13.33 -25.66
N ALA A 118 29.42 -14.27 -24.85
CA ALA A 118 30.25 -15.29 -24.23
C ALA A 118 30.87 -16.24 -25.26
N LEU A 119 30.12 -16.61 -26.30
CA LEU A 119 30.63 -17.41 -27.42
C LEU A 119 31.68 -16.62 -28.22
N GLN A 120 31.45 -15.34 -28.48
CA GLN A 120 32.39 -14.47 -29.19
C GLN A 120 33.70 -14.30 -28.39
N LYS A 121 33.62 -14.10 -27.07
CA LYS A 121 34.81 -14.05 -26.19
C LYS A 121 35.59 -15.37 -26.18
N LYS A 122 34.90 -16.52 -26.19
CA LYS A 122 35.57 -17.82 -26.31
C LYS A 122 36.26 -17.99 -27.65
N ALA A 123 35.61 -17.57 -28.74
CA ALA A 123 36.19 -17.62 -30.08
C ALA A 123 37.43 -16.71 -30.20
N SER A 124 37.37 -15.48 -29.69
CA SER A 124 38.51 -14.56 -29.71
C SER A 124 39.67 -15.06 -28.85
N LYS A 125 39.40 -15.60 -27.66
CA LYS A 125 40.42 -16.23 -26.80
C LYS A 125 41.09 -17.41 -27.50
N LYS A 126 40.31 -18.25 -28.20
CA LYS A 126 40.84 -19.36 -28.99
C LYS A 126 41.74 -18.87 -30.12
N GLN A 127 41.30 -17.87 -30.89
CA GLN A 127 42.11 -17.27 -31.96
C GLN A 127 43.42 -16.68 -31.43
N HIS A 128 43.39 -16.01 -30.28
CA HIS A 128 44.59 -15.45 -29.67
C HIS A 128 45.58 -16.55 -29.24
N LEU A 129 45.09 -17.63 -28.61
CA LEU A 129 45.91 -18.79 -28.25
C LEU A 129 46.50 -19.48 -29.48
N GLU A 130 45.70 -19.69 -30.53
CA GLU A 130 46.17 -20.26 -31.80
C GLU A 130 47.27 -19.37 -32.43
N ALA A 131 47.13 -18.05 -32.38
CA ALA A 131 48.16 -17.12 -32.85
C ALA A 131 49.44 -17.19 -32.01
N GLN A 132 49.33 -17.23 -30.69
CA GLN A 132 50.48 -17.34 -29.78
C GLN A 132 51.24 -18.66 -29.97
N LEU A 133 50.52 -19.78 -30.06
CA LEU A 133 51.12 -21.08 -30.34
C LEU A 133 51.84 -21.11 -31.70
N LYS A 134 51.30 -20.40 -32.70
CA LYS A 134 51.96 -20.28 -34.00
C LYS A 134 53.27 -19.50 -33.91
N VAL A 135 53.31 -18.40 -33.16
CA VAL A 135 54.55 -17.64 -32.92
C VAL A 135 55.58 -18.52 -32.23
N GLN A 136 55.22 -19.22 -31.16
CA GLN A 136 56.13 -20.15 -30.48
C GLN A 136 56.64 -21.26 -31.40
N LEU A 137 55.77 -21.79 -32.27
CA LEU A 137 56.16 -22.83 -33.22
C LEU A 137 57.14 -22.28 -34.26
N ASP A 138 56.95 -21.04 -34.72
CA ASP A 138 57.87 -20.35 -35.63
C ASP A 138 59.23 -20.08 -34.94
N ASP A 139 59.21 -19.68 -33.66
CA ASP A 139 60.42 -19.47 -32.85
C ASP A 139 61.21 -20.78 -32.70
N PHE A 140 60.57 -21.87 -32.25
CA PHE A 140 61.21 -23.19 -32.16
C PHE A 140 61.69 -23.69 -33.52
N THR A 141 60.93 -23.44 -34.58
CA THR A 141 61.36 -23.80 -35.95
C THR A 141 62.61 -23.02 -36.37
N SER A 142 62.71 -21.75 -35.98
CA SER A 142 63.89 -20.92 -36.25
C SER A 142 65.10 -21.37 -35.44
N GLU A 143 64.91 -21.72 -34.17
CA GLU A 143 65.94 -22.25 -33.28
C GLU A 143 66.46 -23.60 -33.80
N ILE A 144 65.56 -24.50 -34.23
CA ILE A 144 65.95 -25.77 -34.86
C ILE A 144 66.79 -25.52 -36.11
N ARG A 145 66.42 -24.54 -36.96
CA ARG A 145 67.24 -24.19 -38.15
C ARG A 145 68.60 -23.64 -37.75
N GLN A 146 68.68 -22.75 -36.76
CA GLN A 146 69.94 -22.22 -36.27
C GLN A 146 70.81 -23.34 -35.68
N LEU A 147 70.25 -24.24 -34.89
CA LEU A 147 70.95 -25.40 -34.36
C LEU A 147 71.44 -26.32 -35.47
N GLN A 148 70.63 -26.58 -36.50
CA GLN A 148 71.05 -27.35 -37.67
C GLN A 148 72.22 -26.69 -38.40
N GLU A 149 72.20 -25.36 -38.53
CA GLU A 149 73.30 -24.59 -39.12
C GLU A 149 74.56 -24.65 -38.25
N VAL A 150 74.43 -24.48 -36.92
CA VAL A 150 75.52 -24.63 -35.95
C VAL A 150 76.09 -26.04 -35.98
N PHE A 151 75.25 -27.07 -36.02
CA PHE A 151 75.69 -28.46 -36.16
C PHE A 151 76.45 -28.66 -37.47
N ALA A 152 75.97 -28.13 -38.59
CA ALA A 152 76.67 -28.22 -39.87
C ALA A 152 78.01 -27.47 -39.87
N THR A 153 78.10 -26.33 -39.17
CA THR A 153 79.37 -25.63 -38.97
C THR A 153 80.31 -26.39 -38.05
N LEU A 154 79.80 -26.98 -36.96
CA LEU A 154 80.58 -27.79 -36.03
C LEU A 154 81.06 -29.08 -36.67
N GLU A 155 80.28 -29.69 -37.57
CA GLU A 155 80.68 -30.88 -38.32
C GLU A 155 81.85 -30.55 -39.27
N LYS A 156 81.77 -29.41 -39.99
CA LYS A 156 82.92 -28.86 -40.75
C LYS A 156 84.10 -28.49 -39.85
N ASP A 157 83.84 -27.90 -38.70
CA ASP A 157 84.90 -27.51 -37.76
C ASP A 157 85.50 -28.73 -37.08
N ASN A 158 84.80 -29.85 -36.91
CA ASN A 158 85.36 -31.11 -36.44
C ASN A 158 86.22 -31.76 -37.51
N GLU A 159 85.81 -31.70 -38.79
CA GLU A 159 86.69 -32.02 -39.92
C GLU A 159 87.95 -31.13 -39.94
N ASN A 160 87.84 -29.88 -39.48
CA ASN A 160 88.98 -28.96 -39.34
C ASN A 160 89.76 -29.12 -38.00
N ARG A 161 89.14 -29.62 -36.91
CA ARG A 161 89.70 -29.73 -35.56
C ARG A 161 90.49 -31.01 -35.33
N ASP A 162 90.41 -31.99 -36.23
CA ASP A 162 91.46 -33.00 -36.34
C ASP A 162 92.87 -32.38 -36.60
N ASN A 163 92.96 -31.07 -36.88
CA ASN A 163 94.23 -30.35 -37.05
C ASN A 163 94.71 -29.49 -35.88
N GLU A 164 93.89 -29.05 -34.93
CA GLU A 164 94.40 -28.12 -33.89
C GLU A 164 93.77 -28.38 -32.53
N ASN A 165 94.55 -29.12 -31.73
CA ASN A 165 94.34 -29.36 -30.31
C ASN A 165 94.66 -28.13 -29.46
N THR A 166 94.17 -28.22 -28.22
CA THR A 166 94.65 -27.57 -26.98
C THR A 166 94.25 -26.12 -26.69
N MET A 167 93.47 -25.90 -25.63
CA MET A 167 93.99 -25.68 -24.26
C MET A 167 92.85 -25.48 -23.25
N GLU A 168 93.04 -26.02 -22.05
CA GLU A 168 92.23 -25.82 -20.84
C GLU A 168 92.53 -24.43 -20.24
N GLU A 169 91.51 -23.73 -19.72
CA GLU A 169 91.68 -22.49 -18.96
C GLU A 169 91.24 -22.64 -17.50
N GLU A 170 92.19 -22.33 -16.61
CA GLU A 170 91.97 -22.03 -15.20
C GLU A 170 91.05 -20.80 -15.06
N GLN A 171 90.06 -20.90 -14.16
CA GLN A 171 89.01 -19.89 -13.99
C GLN A 171 89.58 -18.50 -13.67
N SER A 172 89.62 -17.65 -14.71
CA SER A 172 90.01 -16.25 -14.68
C SER A 172 89.02 -15.43 -13.82
N PRO A 173 89.45 -14.31 -13.20
CA PRO A 173 88.57 -13.35 -12.51
C PRO A 173 87.38 -12.85 -13.36
N GLU A 174 87.43 -13.02 -14.69
CA GLU A 174 86.32 -12.76 -15.60
C GLU A 174 85.16 -13.77 -15.45
N GLU A 175 85.43 -15.04 -15.12
CA GLU A 175 84.37 -16.03 -14.87
C GLU A 175 83.64 -15.75 -13.55
N ARG A 176 84.32 -15.21 -12.55
CA ARG A 176 83.67 -14.74 -11.31
C ARG A 176 82.74 -13.56 -11.57
N ARG A 177 83.12 -12.63 -12.45
CA ARG A 177 82.23 -11.53 -12.87
C ARG A 177 81.03 -12.06 -13.64
N ARG A 178 81.20 -13.03 -14.53
CA ARG A 178 80.08 -13.67 -15.24
C ARG A 178 79.10 -14.35 -14.28
N LEU A 179 79.60 -15.03 -13.24
CA LEU A 179 78.74 -15.64 -12.21
C LEU A 179 78.00 -14.61 -11.34
N GLU A 180 78.60 -13.45 -11.06
CA GLU A 180 77.91 -12.35 -10.37
C GLU A 180 76.86 -11.68 -11.27
N GLU A 181 77.16 -11.49 -12.56
CA GLU A 181 76.19 -11.02 -13.55
C GLU A 181 75.03 -12.00 -13.74
N GLU A 182 75.30 -13.31 -13.74
CA GLU A 182 74.27 -14.35 -13.81
C GLU A 182 73.39 -14.36 -12.55
N ARG A 183 73.96 -14.18 -11.36
CA ARG A 183 73.16 -14.02 -10.13
C ARG A 183 72.29 -12.77 -10.16
N ALA A 184 72.84 -11.65 -10.61
CA ALA A 184 72.07 -10.41 -10.75
C ALA A 184 70.93 -10.58 -11.77
N GLN A 185 71.18 -11.30 -12.87
CA GLN A 185 70.16 -11.60 -13.87
C GLN A 185 69.07 -12.52 -13.32
N ASN A 186 69.42 -13.52 -12.52
CA ASN A 186 68.45 -14.40 -11.86
C ASN A 186 67.61 -13.63 -10.83
N GLU A 187 68.22 -12.73 -10.05
CA GLU A 187 67.50 -11.87 -9.11
C GLU A 187 66.53 -10.92 -9.84
N ILE A 188 66.92 -10.40 -11.01
CA ILE A 188 66.03 -9.60 -11.87
C ILE A 188 64.84 -10.44 -12.35
N VAL A 189 65.06 -11.68 -12.79
CA VAL A 189 63.99 -12.57 -13.25
C VAL A 189 63.03 -12.91 -12.09
N ASP A 190 63.54 -13.16 -10.89
CA ASP A 190 62.71 -13.44 -9.71
C ASP A 190 61.85 -12.22 -9.33
N LEU A 191 62.43 -11.02 -9.35
CA LEU A 191 61.71 -9.77 -9.10
C LEU A 191 60.67 -9.47 -10.20
N GLU A 192 60.95 -9.79 -11.46
CA GLU A 192 59.98 -9.66 -12.56
C GLU A 192 58.79 -10.60 -12.38
N GLN A 193 59.01 -11.85 -11.95
CA GLN A 193 57.94 -12.79 -11.62
C GLN A 193 57.10 -12.30 -10.43
N GLU A 194 57.73 -11.76 -9.38
CA GLU A 194 57.01 -11.19 -8.24
C GLU A 194 56.13 -10.00 -8.65
N ILE A 195 56.65 -9.12 -9.51
CA ILE A 195 55.88 -7.99 -10.06
C ILE A 195 54.66 -8.48 -10.86
N VAL A 196 54.78 -9.55 -11.63
CA VAL A 196 53.65 -10.14 -12.37
C VAL A 196 52.59 -10.66 -11.40
N LEU A 197 52.99 -11.42 -10.37
CA LEU A 197 52.06 -11.94 -9.36
C LEU A 197 51.35 -10.82 -8.59
N LEU A 198 52.06 -9.73 -8.26
CA LEU A 198 51.46 -8.57 -7.61
C LEU A 198 50.46 -7.84 -8.52
N LYS A 199 50.75 -7.74 -9.82
CA LYS A 199 49.79 -7.19 -10.80
C LYS A 199 48.56 -8.06 -10.95
N GLU A 200 48.73 -9.39 -11.02
CA GLU A 200 47.60 -10.33 -11.07
C GLU A 200 46.74 -10.26 -9.80
N ALA A 201 47.37 -10.15 -8.62
CA ALA A 201 46.66 -9.96 -7.37
C ALA A 201 45.91 -8.61 -7.35
N GLN A 202 46.53 -7.54 -7.86
CA GLN A 202 45.90 -6.23 -7.99
C GLN A 202 44.70 -6.26 -8.94
N ASP A 203 44.81 -6.93 -10.08
CA ASP A 203 43.74 -7.08 -11.07
C ASP A 203 42.60 -7.96 -10.52
N ALA A 204 42.91 -9.05 -9.82
CA ALA A 204 41.92 -9.89 -9.15
C ALA A 204 41.17 -9.13 -8.03
N ILE A 205 41.87 -8.24 -7.31
CA ILE A 205 41.25 -7.35 -6.33
C ILE A 205 40.38 -6.31 -7.03
N LYS A 206 40.83 -5.75 -8.15
CA LYS A 206 40.07 -4.76 -8.94
C LYS A 206 38.81 -5.37 -9.57
N GLU A 207 38.87 -6.63 -10.01
CA GLU A 207 37.74 -7.41 -10.52
C GLU A 207 36.76 -7.79 -9.39
N LYS A 208 37.25 -8.10 -8.17
CA LYS A 208 36.38 -8.26 -6.98
C LYS A 208 35.79 -6.94 -6.49
N ILE A 209 36.46 -5.81 -6.76
CA ILE A 209 35.98 -4.45 -6.54
C ILE A 209 35.12 -4.00 -7.73
N ASP A 210 34.33 -4.90 -8.34
CA ASP A 210 33.22 -4.49 -9.20
C ASP A 210 32.06 -3.95 -8.33
N LYS A 211 32.35 -2.84 -7.64
CA LYS A 211 31.43 -2.09 -6.77
C LYS A 211 30.18 -1.64 -7.52
N GLN A 212 30.20 -1.64 -8.84
CA GLN A 212 29.04 -1.34 -9.67
C GLN A 212 27.97 -2.44 -9.56
N SER A 213 28.34 -3.71 -9.44
CA SER A 213 27.36 -4.80 -9.31
C SER A 213 26.69 -4.83 -7.94
N LEU A 214 27.45 -4.67 -6.85
CA LEU A 214 26.88 -4.70 -5.50
C LEU A 214 26.08 -3.42 -5.18
N LYS A 215 26.55 -2.27 -5.67
CA LYS A 215 25.83 -1.00 -5.54
C LYS A 215 24.54 -1.02 -6.36
N ALA A 216 24.56 -1.55 -7.58
CA ALA A 216 23.35 -1.69 -8.40
C ALA A 216 22.32 -2.63 -7.74
N GLN A 217 22.78 -3.76 -7.18
CA GLN A 217 21.90 -4.69 -6.47
C GLN A 217 21.29 -4.05 -5.21
N TYR A 218 22.07 -3.29 -4.45
CA TYR A 218 21.56 -2.56 -3.29
C TYR A 218 20.58 -1.45 -3.67
N GLU A 219 20.83 -0.73 -4.78
CA GLU A 219 19.92 0.30 -5.28
C GLU A 219 18.61 -0.30 -5.80
N GLU A 220 18.65 -1.47 -6.44
CA GLU A 220 17.48 -2.24 -6.87
C GLU A 220 16.63 -2.70 -5.66
N GLU A 221 17.25 -3.34 -4.68
CA GLU A 221 16.56 -3.79 -3.45
C GLU A 221 15.99 -2.62 -2.65
N LYS A 222 16.73 -1.50 -2.56
CA LYS A 222 16.23 -0.28 -1.94
C LYS A 222 15.00 0.28 -2.66
N GLN A 223 14.99 0.22 -4.00
CA GLN A 223 13.86 0.70 -4.80
C GLN A 223 12.63 -0.19 -4.60
N GLU A 224 12.81 -1.52 -4.59
CA GLU A 224 11.75 -2.49 -4.30
C GLU A 224 11.11 -2.25 -2.92
N VAL A 225 11.92 -2.05 -1.87
CA VAL A 225 11.42 -1.75 -0.53
C VAL A 225 10.67 -0.42 -0.47
N LEU A 226 11.11 0.60 -1.22
CA LEU A 226 10.42 1.88 -1.28
C LEU A 226 9.04 1.76 -1.96
N GLU A 227 8.96 0.96 -3.03
CA GLU A 227 7.71 0.68 -3.74
C GLU A 227 6.74 -0.13 -2.86
N GLU A 228 7.23 -1.15 -2.14
CA GLU A 228 6.43 -1.91 -1.18
C GLU A 228 5.93 -1.01 -0.05
N THR A 229 6.79 -0.14 0.50
CA THR A 229 6.41 0.81 1.54
C THR A 229 5.34 1.78 1.04
N ALA A 230 5.46 2.28 -0.19
CA ALA A 230 4.47 3.15 -0.81
C ALA A 230 3.14 2.43 -1.03
N HIS A 231 3.17 1.19 -1.51
CA HIS A 231 1.99 0.35 -1.68
C HIS A 231 1.28 0.08 -0.35
N LEU A 232 2.02 -0.35 0.68
CA LEU A 232 1.48 -0.57 2.03
C LEU A 232 0.87 0.71 2.60
N LYS A 233 1.51 1.86 2.39
CA LYS A 233 0.97 3.15 2.82
C LYS A 233 -0.33 3.49 2.10
N SER A 234 -0.41 3.26 0.78
CA SER A 234 -1.64 3.42 0.01
C SER A 234 -2.75 2.51 0.54
N MET A 235 -2.46 1.23 0.80
CA MET A 235 -3.43 0.31 1.39
C MET A 235 -3.94 0.79 2.75
N VAL A 236 -3.07 1.35 3.60
CA VAL A 236 -3.49 1.94 4.89
C VAL A 236 -4.38 3.16 4.66
N GLU A 237 -4.02 4.03 3.73
CA GLU A 237 -4.82 5.21 3.37
C GLU A 237 -6.20 4.82 2.82
N ASP A 238 -6.31 3.72 2.08
CA ASP A 238 -7.57 3.19 1.53
C ASP A 238 -8.42 2.44 2.58
N LEU A 239 -7.78 1.68 3.48
CA LEU A 239 -8.48 0.88 4.50
C LEU A 239 -8.91 1.72 5.70
N THR A 240 -8.17 2.78 6.06
CA THR A 240 -8.52 3.68 7.18
C THR A 240 -9.93 4.27 7.06
N PRO A 241 -10.38 4.85 5.93
CA PRO A 241 -11.74 5.34 5.78
C PRO A 241 -12.79 4.21 5.85
N GLN A 242 -12.46 3.01 5.39
CA GLN A 242 -13.37 1.85 5.50
C GLN A 242 -13.51 1.39 6.95
N ILE A 243 -12.42 1.33 7.71
CA ILE A 243 -12.43 0.98 9.13
C ILE A 243 -13.21 2.02 9.94
N THR A 244 -12.99 3.31 9.69
CA THR A 244 -13.73 4.38 10.37
C THR A 244 -15.22 4.36 10.02
N SER A 245 -15.58 4.17 8.74
CA SER A 245 -16.97 4.00 8.29
C SER A 245 -17.65 2.79 8.93
N ASN A 246 -16.96 1.64 8.96
CA ASN A 246 -17.46 0.42 9.59
C ASN A 246 -17.60 0.59 11.11
N SER A 247 -16.68 1.31 11.76
CA SER A 247 -16.76 1.63 13.19
C SER A 247 -18.00 2.49 13.51
N VAL A 248 -18.25 3.55 12.73
CA VAL A 248 -19.45 4.39 12.88
C VAL A 248 -20.73 3.56 12.65
N ARG A 249 -20.74 2.70 11.64
CA ARG A 249 -21.87 1.80 11.36
C ARG A 249 -22.10 0.84 12.51
N LEU A 250 -21.06 0.24 13.07
CA LEU A 250 -21.14 -0.65 14.21
C LEU A 250 -21.71 0.06 15.46
N HIS A 251 -21.24 1.27 15.76
CA HIS A 251 -21.80 2.09 16.85
C HIS A 251 -23.30 2.37 16.66
N SER A 252 -23.75 2.62 15.43
CA SER A 252 -25.17 2.78 15.11
C SER A 252 -25.97 1.50 15.32
N LEU A 253 -25.43 0.36 14.87
CA LEU A 253 -26.06 -0.96 15.03
C LEU A 253 -26.17 -1.37 16.51
N LEU A 254 -25.11 -1.13 17.31
CA LEU A 254 -25.12 -1.38 18.75
C LEU A 254 -26.22 -0.59 19.49
N ARG A 255 -26.59 0.59 18.98
CA ARG A 255 -27.66 1.40 19.57
C ARG A 255 -29.06 0.97 19.10
N THR A 256 -29.20 0.59 17.82
CA THR A 256 -30.49 0.31 17.18
C THR A 256 -30.99 -1.11 17.39
N LEU A 257 -30.08 -2.09 17.46
CA LEU A 257 -30.41 -3.50 17.63
C LEU A 257 -30.33 -3.96 19.10
N ALA A 258 -30.04 -3.04 20.02
CA ALA A 258 -30.00 -3.38 21.43
C ALA A 258 -31.40 -3.72 21.99
N PRO A 259 -31.48 -4.61 23.00
CA PRO A 259 -32.76 -4.96 23.64
C PRO A 259 -33.50 -3.78 24.26
N SER A 260 -32.77 -2.72 24.65
CA SER A 260 -33.33 -1.45 25.08
C SER A 260 -32.42 -0.28 24.70
N PRO A 261 -32.95 0.96 24.60
CA PRO A 261 -32.14 2.14 24.33
C PRO A 261 -31.04 2.40 25.38
N GLY A 262 -31.32 2.07 26.64
CA GLY A 262 -30.36 2.16 27.76
C GLY A 262 -29.20 1.19 27.57
N ILE A 263 -29.50 -0.07 27.27
CA ILE A 263 -28.49 -1.12 27.00
C ILE A 263 -27.64 -0.74 25.79
N GLY A 264 -28.24 -0.27 24.69
CA GLY A 264 -27.50 0.13 23.50
C GLY A 264 -26.53 1.29 23.73
N THR A 265 -26.91 2.23 24.60
CA THR A 265 -26.04 3.34 25.02
C THR A 265 -24.83 2.83 25.83
N LEU A 266 -25.05 1.89 26.75
CA LEU A 266 -23.99 1.27 27.55
C LEU A 266 -23.05 0.40 26.68
N MET A 267 -23.60 -0.37 25.75
CA MET A 267 -22.80 -1.16 24.79
C MET A 267 -21.90 -0.27 23.93
N THR A 268 -22.46 0.82 23.40
CA THR A 268 -21.71 1.80 22.60
C THR A 268 -20.57 2.43 23.42
N ARG A 269 -20.86 2.82 24.66
CA ARG A 269 -19.88 3.44 25.57
C ARG A 269 -18.74 2.49 25.92
N LEU A 270 -19.05 1.24 26.27
CA LEU A 270 -18.04 0.24 26.61
C LEU A 270 -17.15 -0.09 25.41
N TYR A 271 -17.76 -0.29 24.23
CA TYR A 271 -17.02 -0.54 23.00
C TYR A 271 -16.13 0.66 22.63
N GLN A 272 -16.63 1.88 22.77
CA GLN A 272 -15.83 3.09 22.52
C GLN A 272 -14.64 3.24 23.49
N GLN A 273 -14.82 2.89 24.76
CA GLN A 273 -13.71 2.88 25.73
C GLN A 273 -12.60 1.88 25.32
N LEU A 274 -12.97 0.76 24.70
CA LEU A 274 -12.03 -0.24 24.20
C LEU A 274 -11.38 0.16 22.86
N CYS A 275 -12.05 0.97 22.03
CA CYS A 275 -11.56 1.34 20.70
C CYS A 275 -10.89 2.72 20.60
N ASN A 276 -11.08 3.65 21.53
CA ASN A 276 -10.48 4.98 21.42
C ASN A 276 -8.94 4.92 21.57
N ASP A 277 -8.23 5.30 20.53
CA ASP A 277 -6.79 5.61 20.59
C ASP A 277 -6.55 6.90 21.39
N SER A 278 -5.56 6.86 22.28
CA SER A 278 -4.85 8.08 22.66
C SER A 278 -4.05 8.53 21.42
N PRO A 279 -3.90 9.83 21.13
CA PRO A 279 -3.23 10.28 19.92
C PRO A 279 -1.79 9.75 19.86
N SER A 280 -1.47 9.19 18.69
CA SER A 280 -0.14 8.88 18.16
C SER A 280 1.04 9.60 18.83
N THR A 281 1.85 8.83 19.56
CA THR A 281 3.31 9.04 19.61
C THR A 281 3.95 7.86 18.88
N PRO A 282 4.68 8.08 17.77
CA PRO A 282 5.39 7.00 17.09
C PRO A 282 6.68 6.73 17.86
N SER A 283 6.58 5.92 18.91
CA SER A 283 7.76 5.34 19.56
C SER A 283 8.00 3.96 18.95
N THR A 284 8.84 3.94 17.92
CA THR A 284 9.55 2.75 17.45
C THR A 284 10.20 2.06 18.66
N GLU A 285 10.11 0.73 18.76
CA GLU A 285 10.71 -0.17 19.79
C GLU A 285 9.81 -0.77 20.88
N LEU A 286 8.53 -1.08 20.63
CA LEU A 286 7.76 -2.01 21.51
C LEU A 286 7.03 -3.10 20.70
N PRO A 287 6.97 -4.35 21.21
CA PRO A 287 6.25 -5.46 20.57
C PRO A 287 4.73 -5.19 20.57
N PRO A 288 3.93 -5.92 19.76
CA PRO A 288 2.57 -5.52 19.42
C PRO A 288 1.70 -5.34 20.67
N THR A 289 1.18 -4.12 20.80
CA THR A 289 0.11 -3.60 21.69
C THR A 289 -0.43 -4.53 22.79
N PRO A 290 -0.40 -4.13 24.08
CA PRO A 290 -1.22 -4.79 25.08
C PRO A 290 -2.71 -4.62 24.71
N ARG A 291 -3.46 -5.72 24.68
CA ARG A 291 -4.92 -5.69 24.48
C ARG A 291 -5.52 -4.69 25.46
N LYS A 292 -6.28 -3.71 24.97
CA LYS A 292 -6.88 -2.69 25.82
C LYS A 292 -7.92 -3.34 26.74
N THR A 293 -7.76 -3.15 28.04
CA THR A 293 -8.66 -3.70 29.06
C THR A 293 -9.42 -2.58 29.76
N VAL A 294 -10.68 -2.84 30.10
CA VAL A 294 -11.49 -1.96 30.95
C VAL A 294 -11.81 -2.71 32.24
N ASP A 295 -11.68 -2.05 33.40
CA ASP A 295 -12.10 -2.62 34.67
C ASP A 295 -13.63 -2.76 34.70
N LEU A 296 -14.09 -4.00 34.76
CA LEU A 296 -15.51 -4.35 34.74
C LEU A 296 -16.25 -3.79 35.96
N LYS A 297 -15.60 -3.75 37.13
CA LYS A 297 -16.22 -3.23 38.37
C LYS A 297 -16.42 -1.72 38.27
N ALA A 298 -15.39 -0.99 37.81
CA ALA A 298 -15.50 0.44 37.56
C ALA A 298 -16.59 0.78 36.52
N PHE A 299 -16.68 0.00 35.43
CA PHE A 299 -17.72 0.19 34.42
C PHE A 299 -19.13 -0.03 35.00
N LEU A 300 -19.35 -1.15 35.70
CA LEU A 300 -20.65 -1.48 36.30
C LEU A 300 -21.09 -0.44 37.34
N ASN A 301 -20.15 0.08 38.14
CA ASN A 301 -20.43 1.14 39.12
C ASN A 301 -20.80 2.49 38.47
N SER A 302 -20.41 2.70 37.20
CA SER A 302 -20.76 3.89 36.42
C SER A 302 -22.08 3.77 35.64
N CYS A 303 -22.72 2.59 35.68
CA CYS A 303 -23.97 2.33 34.98
C CYS A 303 -25.18 2.81 35.82
N PRO A 304 -26.25 3.32 35.18
CA PRO A 304 -27.48 3.71 35.88
C PRO A 304 -28.16 2.55 36.61
N SER A 305 -28.01 1.32 36.08
CA SER A 305 -28.48 0.07 36.69
C SER A 305 -27.44 -1.02 36.50
N PHE A 306 -27.19 -1.78 37.56
CA PHE A 306 -26.27 -2.93 37.53
C PHE A 306 -26.79 -4.04 36.60
N GLU A 307 -28.11 -4.24 36.53
CA GLU A 307 -28.71 -5.24 35.65
C GLU A 307 -28.56 -4.86 34.17
N GLU A 308 -28.75 -3.58 33.83
CA GLU A 308 -28.56 -3.10 32.45
C GLU A 308 -27.10 -3.16 32.03
N GLY A 309 -26.17 -2.85 32.95
CA GLY A 309 -24.73 -2.98 32.74
C GLY A 309 -24.31 -4.41 32.43
N ASN A 310 -24.76 -5.39 33.22
CA ASN A 310 -24.47 -6.80 32.97
C ASN A 310 -25.08 -7.30 31.66
N ARG A 311 -26.33 -6.92 31.36
CA ARG A 311 -26.96 -7.27 30.08
C ARG A 311 -26.19 -6.68 28.89
N ALA A 312 -25.70 -5.45 28.98
CA ALA A 312 -24.88 -4.84 27.94
C ALA A 312 -23.56 -5.61 27.71
N ILE A 313 -22.91 -6.07 28.78
CA ILE A 313 -21.69 -6.89 28.70
C ILE A 313 -21.99 -8.23 28.02
N ASP A 314 -23.07 -8.91 28.41
CA ASP A 314 -23.41 -10.21 27.86
C ASP A 314 -23.81 -10.13 26.38
N GLU A 315 -24.54 -9.09 25.97
CA GLU A 315 -24.84 -8.87 24.56
C GLU A 315 -23.58 -8.57 23.74
N LEU A 316 -22.63 -7.78 24.26
CA LEU A 316 -21.36 -7.53 23.58
C LEU A 316 -20.49 -8.80 23.47
N LYS A 317 -20.52 -9.68 24.47
CA LYS A 317 -19.86 -11.01 24.41
C LYS A 317 -20.49 -11.90 23.34
N LYS A 318 -21.83 -11.92 23.24
CA LYS A 318 -22.54 -12.69 22.20
C LYS A 318 -22.17 -12.23 20.80
N LEU A 319 -21.98 -10.92 20.61
CA LEU A 319 -21.50 -10.33 19.36
C LEU A 319 -19.98 -10.51 19.15
N GLN A 320 -19.29 -11.17 20.07
CA GLN A 320 -17.83 -11.38 20.05
C GLN A 320 -17.01 -10.09 19.97
N LEU A 321 -17.59 -8.97 20.44
CA LEU A 321 -16.92 -7.67 20.43
C LEU A 321 -16.04 -7.46 21.65
N ILE A 322 -16.27 -8.23 22.73
CA ILE A 322 -15.48 -8.18 23.96
C ILE A 322 -15.20 -9.60 24.48
N HIS A 323 -14.08 -9.73 25.20
CA HIS A 323 -13.77 -10.91 26.01
C HIS A 323 -13.58 -10.48 27.46
N CYS A 324 -14.26 -11.15 28.38
CA CYS A 324 -14.03 -10.98 29.81
C CYS A 324 -13.04 -12.03 30.28
N TYR A 325 -11.97 -11.58 30.90
CA TYR A 325 -11.03 -12.43 31.62
C TYR A 325 -11.27 -12.21 33.11
N GLU A 326 -11.37 -13.29 33.87
CA GLU A 326 -11.20 -13.19 35.32
C GLU A 326 -9.73 -12.89 35.56
N SER A 327 -9.42 -11.76 36.18
CA SER A 327 -8.06 -11.49 36.62
C SER A 327 -7.70 -12.56 37.63
N SER A 328 -6.86 -13.53 37.25
CA SER A 328 -6.17 -14.40 38.19
C SER A 328 -5.50 -13.49 39.21
N GLY A 329 -6.07 -13.42 40.41
CA GLY A 329 -5.47 -12.69 41.50
C GLY A 329 -4.05 -13.21 41.68
N ILE A 330 -3.06 -12.37 41.38
CA ILE A 330 -1.75 -12.55 41.98
C ILE A 330 -2.02 -12.41 43.47
N ILE A 331 -2.12 -13.55 44.16
CA ILE A 331 -1.98 -13.59 45.61
C ILE A 331 -0.54 -13.15 45.83
N ALA A 332 -0.35 -11.84 46.06
CA ALA A 332 0.85 -11.38 46.71
C ALA A 332 0.84 -12.07 48.08
N LEU A 333 1.66 -13.13 48.21
CA LEU A 333 2.12 -13.60 49.51
C LEU A 333 2.78 -12.38 50.16
N ALA A 334 2.03 -11.75 51.07
CA ALA A 334 2.58 -10.76 51.97
C ALA A 334 3.47 -11.53 52.97
N ASP A 335 4.73 -11.11 53.04
CA ASP A 335 5.63 -11.40 54.16
C ASP A 335 5.10 -10.80 55.47
#